data_AF-A0A4V6PI75-F1
#
_entry.id   AF-A0A4V6PI75-F1
#
_cell.length_a   1.000
_cell.length_b   1.000
_cell.length_c   1.000
_cell.angle_alpha   90.00
_cell.angle_beta   90.00
_cell.angle_gamma   90.00
#
_symmetry.space_group_name_H-M   'P 1'
#
loop_
_entity.id
_entity.type
_entity.pdbx_description
1 polymer ?
#
loop_
_entity_poly.entity_id
_entity_poly.type
_entity_poly.pdbx_seq_one_letter_code
_entity_poly.pdbx_strand_id
1 'polypeptide(L)'
;MARNDGLAELAALSAKVKGERQRLLDGLRAFEKKLVVSSDGLGWCGSSQYVTLEQWTYEQRDDNSVLIGWLFFDGTKLTVRTEDHMSGWDDPICRDYEIDEANLEWLLMLSTPEKLESLVASMLRGLEEERITFSTANERLTEFVSAEKAAIDSDIQEQFQHQPTLLESWQKAQKAVEVDPEDSIARSCSHAETAMKTCLKQLGDTGYETLPVHTLTSQVVKKLREAGTLDEGALKSLNGIGPIFHGVGTLRNSSSTAHGKNDGYTPPGPDVAQLINHLAGACSAFLLKQTEKVLKEKE
;
A
#
# COMPACT_ATOMS: atom_id res chain seq x y z
N MET A 1 -52.34 36.48 -50.89
CA MET A 1 -52.17 35.46 -49.83
C MET A 1 -50.90 34.63 -50.09
N ALA A 2 -49.70 35.22 -50.01
CA ALA A 2 -48.44 34.50 -50.30
C ALA A 2 -47.28 34.88 -49.34
N ARG A 3 -47.57 35.65 -48.27
CA ARG A 3 -46.56 36.18 -47.35
C ARG A 3 -46.47 35.42 -46.03
N ASN A 4 -47.37 34.46 -45.80
CA ASN A 4 -47.48 33.69 -44.55
C ASN A 4 -46.80 32.32 -44.61
N ASP A 5 -46.47 31.83 -45.81
CA ASP A 5 -45.87 30.50 -46.01
C ASP A 5 -44.38 30.48 -45.63
N GLY A 6 -43.60 31.46 -46.10
CA GLY A 6 -42.16 31.53 -45.81
C GLY A 6 -41.82 31.77 -44.33
N LEU A 7 -42.70 32.46 -43.57
CA LEU A 7 -42.53 32.61 -42.12
C LEU A 7 -42.86 31.31 -41.37
N ALA A 8 -43.83 30.54 -41.84
CA ALA A 8 -44.16 29.24 -41.29
C ALA A 8 -43.04 28.21 -41.57
N GLU A 9 -42.48 28.21 -42.77
CA GLU A 9 -41.31 27.39 -43.13
C GLU A 9 -40.07 27.75 -42.31
N LEU A 10 -39.78 29.04 -42.14
CA LEU A 10 -38.69 29.51 -41.30
C LEU A 10 -38.89 29.09 -39.83
N ALA A 11 -40.11 29.19 -39.31
CA ALA A 11 -40.44 28.75 -37.96
C ALA A 11 -40.26 27.23 -37.79
N ALA A 12 -40.68 26.43 -38.77
CA ALA A 12 -40.51 24.99 -38.76
C ALA A 12 -39.03 24.58 -38.80
N LEU A 13 -38.22 25.22 -39.66
CA LEU A 13 -36.77 24.99 -39.72
C LEU A 13 -36.07 25.43 -38.43
N SER A 14 -36.45 26.57 -37.86
CA SER A 14 -35.91 27.04 -36.57
C SER A 14 -36.21 26.06 -35.44
N ALA A 15 -37.43 25.52 -35.38
CA ALA A 15 -37.81 24.49 -34.41
C ALA A 15 -36.98 23.22 -34.59
N LYS A 16 -36.74 22.79 -35.83
CA LYS A 16 -35.90 21.62 -36.12
C LYS A 16 -34.45 21.83 -35.66
N VAL A 17 -33.86 22.98 -35.97
CA VAL A 17 -32.50 23.33 -35.53
C VAL A 17 -32.41 23.38 -34.00
N LYS A 18 -33.41 23.95 -33.31
CA LYS A 18 -33.48 23.91 -31.84
C LYS A 18 -33.53 22.48 -31.29
N GLY A 19 -34.27 21.59 -31.94
CA GLY A 19 -34.31 20.18 -31.57
C GLY A 19 -32.96 19.47 -31.68
N GLU A 20 -32.22 19.69 -32.78
CA GLU A 20 -30.88 19.10 -32.94
C GLU A 20 -29.87 19.68 -31.95
N ARG A 21 -29.98 20.98 -31.61
CA ARG A 21 -29.16 21.61 -30.55
C ARG A 21 -29.36 20.95 -29.20
N GLN A 22 -30.62 20.71 -28.82
CA GLN A 22 -30.91 20.06 -27.55
C GLN A 22 -30.34 18.64 -27.50
N ARG A 23 -30.43 17.89 -28.61
CA ARG A 23 -29.86 16.54 -28.70
C ARG A 23 -28.34 16.52 -28.52
N LEU A 24 -27.63 17.52 -29.04
CA LEU A 24 -26.19 17.65 -28.84
C LEU A 24 -25.85 17.82 -27.35
N LEU A 25 -26.54 18.73 -26.67
CA LEU A 25 -26.36 18.98 -25.24
C LEU A 25 -26.69 17.74 -24.41
N ASP A 26 -27.81 17.08 -24.71
CA ASP A 26 -28.21 15.84 -24.03
C ASP A 26 -27.18 14.72 -24.26
N GLY A 27 -26.60 14.65 -25.46
CA GLY A 27 -25.53 13.70 -25.80
C GLY A 27 -24.26 13.93 -25.00
N LEU A 28 -23.81 15.19 -24.89
CA LEU A 28 -22.64 15.56 -24.09
C LEU A 28 -22.86 15.31 -22.59
N ARG A 29 -24.06 15.62 -22.06
CA ARG A 29 -24.42 15.29 -20.66
C ARG A 29 -24.46 13.79 -20.40
N ALA A 30 -24.97 13.01 -21.35
CA ALA A 30 -24.95 11.55 -21.25
C ALA A 30 -23.52 10.99 -21.27
N PHE A 31 -22.63 11.61 -22.06
CA PHE A 31 -21.21 11.28 -22.09
C PHE A 31 -20.50 11.64 -20.77
N GLU A 32 -20.71 12.85 -20.24
CA GLU A 32 -20.21 13.26 -18.92
C GLU A 32 -20.64 12.26 -17.84
N LYS A 33 -21.93 11.90 -17.79
CA LYS A 33 -22.43 10.93 -16.82
C LYS A 33 -21.72 9.58 -16.92
N LYS A 34 -21.38 9.13 -18.13
CA LYS A 34 -20.59 7.90 -18.32
C LYS A 34 -19.17 8.05 -17.80
N LEU A 35 -18.53 9.20 -18.01
CA LEU A 35 -17.19 9.48 -17.46
C LEU A 35 -17.21 9.44 -15.93
N VAL A 36 -18.17 10.13 -15.30
CA VAL A 36 -18.34 10.14 -13.83
C VAL A 36 -18.52 8.72 -13.29
N VAL A 37 -19.44 7.94 -13.87
CA VAL A 37 -19.66 6.54 -13.43
C VAL A 37 -18.42 5.68 -13.64
N SER A 38 -17.69 5.86 -14.74
CA SER A 38 -16.50 5.05 -15.05
C SER A 38 -15.30 5.42 -14.19
N SER A 39 -15.25 6.65 -13.68
CA SER A 39 -14.19 7.14 -12.80
C SER A 39 -14.33 6.65 -11.35
N ASP A 40 -15.47 6.08 -10.96
CA ASP A 40 -15.78 5.55 -9.63
C ASP A 40 -15.35 6.45 -8.45
N GLY A 41 -15.45 7.77 -8.63
CA GLY A 41 -15.09 8.75 -7.60
C GLY A 41 -13.59 8.97 -7.40
N LEU A 42 -12.73 8.42 -8.27
CA LEU A 42 -11.28 8.62 -8.21
C LEU A 42 -10.84 10.05 -8.62
N GLY A 43 -11.76 10.92 -9.07
CA GLY A 43 -11.49 12.35 -9.27
C GLY A 43 -10.54 12.67 -10.43
N TRP A 44 -10.49 11.81 -11.44
CA TRP A 44 -9.53 11.92 -12.54
C TRP A 44 -9.85 13.00 -13.55
N CYS A 45 -8.84 13.80 -13.87
CA CYS A 45 -8.96 14.78 -14.93
C CYS A 45 -8.44 14.27 -16.29
N GLY A 46 -8.91 14.90 -17.36
CA GLY A 46 -8.42 14.65 -18.70
C GLY A 46 -8.79 15.77 -19.66
N SER A 47 -8.04 15.89 -20.74
CA SER A 47 -8.27 16.87 -21.79
C SER A 47 -8.40 16.18 -23.15
N SER A 48 -9.34 16.60 -23.97
CA SER A 48 -9.31 16.28 -25.39
C SER A 48 -8.14 16.99 -26.07
N GLN A 49 -7.83 16.59 -27.29
CA GLN A 49 -7.06 17.44 -28.19
C GLN A 49 -7.77 18.78 -28.39
N TYR A 50 -6.98 19.84 -28.58
CA TYR A 50 -7.52 21.15 -28.90
C TYR A 50 -7.98 21.25 -30.37
N VAL A 51 -8.78 22.28 -30.61
CA VAL A 51 -9.18 22.76 -31.93
C VAL A 51 -9.11 24.29 -31.93
N THR A 52 -8.81 24.88 -33.08
CA THR A 52 -8.95 26.33 -33.28
C THR A 52 -10.43 26.68 -33.34
N LEU A 53 -10.90 27.44 -32.36
CA LEU A 53 -12.29 27.88 -32.25
C LEU A 53 -12.54 29.13 -33.09
N GLU A 54 -11.67 30.13 -32.93
CA GLU A 54 -11.78 31.43 -33.61
C GLU A 54 -10.39 31.92 -34.01
N GLN A 55 -10.31 32.62 -35.15
CA GLN A 55 -9.06 33.20 -35.64
C GLN A 55 -9.35 34.62 -36.15
N TRP A 56 -8.56 35.57 -35.67
CA TRP A 56 -8.65 36.97 -36.09
C TRP A 56 -7.33 37.42 -36.70
N THR A 57 -7.42 38.07 -37.86
CA THR A 57 -6.31 38.71 -38.55
C THR A 57 -6.51 40.21 -38.52
N TYR A 58 -5.58 40.96 -37.91
CA TYR A 58 -5.66 42.41 -37.86
C TYR A 58 -4.90 43.01 -39.05
N GLU A 59 -5.59 43.61 -40.02
CA GLU A 59 -4.96 44.13 -41.26
C GLU A 59 -3.86 45.19 -41.03
N GLN A 60 -3.74 45.76 -39.83
CA GLN A 60 -2.77 46.82 -39.49
C GLN A 60 -1.57 46.36 -38.62
N ARG A 61 -1.51 45.08 -38.24
CA ARG A 61 -0.35 44.47 -37.56
C ARG A 61 -0.18 43.04 -38.09
N ASP A 62 1.04 42.54 -38.25
CA ASP A 62 1.33 41.12 -38.53
C ASP A 62 1.01 40.19 -37.33
N ASP A 63 -0.04 40.52 -36.59
CA ASP A 63 -0.46 39.95 -35.32
C ASP A 63 -1.70 39.07 -35.56
N ASN A 64 -1.52 37.75 -35.51
CA ASN A 64 -2.61 36.78 -35.56
C ASN A 64 -3.01 36.40 -34.13
N SER A 65 -4.29 36.57 -33.79
CA SER A 65 -4.85 36.07 -32.53
C SER A 65 -5.66 34.81 -32.80
N VAL A 66 -5.42 33.76 -32.01
CA VAL A 66 -6.09 32.46 -32.15
C VAL A 66 -6.68 32.05 -30.81
N LEU A 67 -7.98 31.79 -30.81
CA LEU A 67 -8.66 31.14 -29.69
C LEU A 67 -8.67 29.64 -29.95
N ILE A 68 -8.01 28.88 -29.09
CA ILE A 68 -8.10 27.42 -29.11
C ILE A 68 -9.01 26.94 -27.97
N GLY A 69 -9.56 25.75 -28.11
CA GLY A 69 -10.29 25.12 -27.01
C GLY A 69 -10.33 23.62 -27.10
N TRP A 70 -10.67 22.99 -25.98
CA TRP A 70 -10.76 21.54 -25.80
C TRP A 70 -11.82 21.20 -24.76
N LEU A 71 -12.24 19.94 -24.75
CA LEU A 71 -13.04 19.39 -23.67
C LEU A 71 -12.13 19.05 -22.51
N PHE A 72 -12.50 19.49 -21.31
CA PHE A 72 -11.80 19.17 -20.08
C PHE A 72 -12.76 18.48 -19.12
N PHE A 73 -12.39 17.32 -18.62
CA PHE A 73 -13.09 16.65 -17.53
C PHE A 73 -12.26 16.83 -16.26
N ASP A 74 -12.86 17.30 -15.18
CA ASP A 74 -12.15 17.58 -13.92
C ASP A 74 -12.27 16.46 -12.87
N GLY A 75 -12.87 15.32 -13.25
CA GLY A 75 -13.23 14.24 -12.33
C GLY A 75 -14.69 14.25 -11.91
N THR A 76 -15.39 15.38 -12.10
CA THR A 76 -16.79 15.56 -11.70
C THR A 76 -17.69 16.05 -12.82
N LYS A 77 -17.17 16.95 -13.68
CA LYS A 77 -17.92 17.57 -14.76
C LYS A 77 -17.06 17.78 -16.00
N LEU A 78 -17.74 17.87 -17.13
CA LEU A 78 -17.17 18.13 -18.44
C LEU A 78 -17.38 19.61 -18.78
N THR A 79 -16.29 20.32 -19.06
CA THR A 79 -16.28 21.73 -19.43
C THR A 79 -15.61 21.94 -20.78
N VAL A 80 -15.91 23.07 -21.41
CA VAL A 80 -15.15 23.59 -22.54
C VAL A 80 -14.11 24.54 -21.97
N ARG A 81 -12.82 24.18 -22.11
CA ARG A 81 -11.72 25.05 -21.75
C ARG A 81 -11.20 25.75 -23.01
N THR A 82 -10.98 27.06 -22.92
CA THR A 82 -10.45 27.87 -24.01
C THR A 82 -9.19 28.59 -23.58
N GLU A 83 -8.27 28.78 -24.52
CA GLU A 83 -7.03 29.50 -24.33
C GLU A 83 -6.85 30.51 -25.46
N ASP A 84 -6.68 31.78 -25.08
CA ASP A 84 -6.52 32.89 -26.02
C ASP A 84 -5.03 33.21 -26.23
N HIS A 85 -4.54 32.93 -27.43
CA HIS A 85 -3.20 33.31 -27.85
C HIS A 85 -3.27 34.64 -28.62
N MET A 86 -3.28 35.74 -27.87
CA MET A 86 -3.07 37.09 -28.41
C MET A 86 -1.57 37.38 -28.53
N SER A 87 -1.13 37.76 -29.73
CA SER A 87 0.25 38.21 -29.96
C SER A 87 0.57 39.46 -29.14
N GLY A 88 1.58 39.38 -28.26
CA GLY A 88 2.09 40.50 -27.47
C GLY A 88 1.69 40.53 -25.98
N TRP A 89 0.97 39.53 -25.48
CA TRP A 89 0.77 39.29 -24.05
C TRP A 89 1.62 38.10 -23.59
N ASP A 90 2.27 38.20 -22.42
CA ASP A 90 3.23 37.19 -21.95
C ASP A 90 2.56 35.89 -21.47
N ASP A 91 1.27 35.91 -21.09
CA ASP A 91 0.55 34.72 -20.61
C ASP A 91 -0.83 34.56 -21.28
N PRO A 92 -1.14 33.37 -21.83
CA PRO A 92 -2.45 33.09 -22.41
C PRO A 92 -3.54 33.00 -21.34
N ILE A 93 -4.72 33.55 -21.64
CA ILE A 93 -5.86 33.56 -20.71
C ILE A 93 -6.66 32.28 -20.90
N CYS A 94 -6.71 31.46 -19.84
CA CYS A 94 -7.52 30.25 -19.80
C CYS A 94 -8.90 30.53 -19.20
N ARG A 95 -9.97 30.01 -19.83
CA ARG A 95 -11.36 30.12 -19.32
C ARG A 95 -12.09 28.79 -19.46
N ASP A 96 -12.90 28.49 -18.46
CA ASP A 96 -13.74 27.28 -18.41
C ASP A 96 -15.21 27.67 -18.55
N TYR A 97 -15.91 27.00 -19.45
CA TYR A 97 -17.35 27.15 -19.66
C TYR A 97 -18.04 25.82 -19.41
N GLU A 98 -19.15 25.83 -18.67
CA GLU A 98 -20.02 24.66 -18.59
C GLU A 98 -20.63 24.38 -19.95
N ILE A 99 -21.00 23.13 -20.22
CA ILE A 99 -21.58 22.72 -21.52
C ILE A 99 -22.80 23.57 -21.88
N ASP A 100 -23.58 23.99 -20.89
CA ASP A 100 -24.79 24.79 -21.09
C ASP A 100 -24.51 26.29 -21.36
N GLU A 101 -23.32 26.76 -21.01
CA GLU A 101 -22.89 28.15 -21.14
C GLU A 101 -21.93 28.37 -22.32
N ALA A 102 -21.36 27.30 -22.86
CA ALA A 102 -20.43 27.34 -23.97
C ALA A 102 -21.09 27.73 -25.30
N ASN A 103 -20.32 28.37 -26.19
CA ASN A 103 -20.78 28.68 -27.54
C ASN A 103 -21.08 27.36 -28.30
N LEU A 104 -22.25 27.30 -28.92
CA LEU A 104 -22.73 26.12 -29.64
C LEU A 104 -21.81 25.71 -30.81
N GLU A 105 -21.20 26.67 -31.51
CA GLU A 105 -20.28 26.37 -32.61
C GLU A 105 -19.02 25.68 -32.07
N TRP A 106 -18.54 26.08 -30.89
CA TRP A 106 -17.44 25.41 -30.21
C TRP A 106 -17.82 23.99 -29.81
N LEU A 107 -19.01 23.80 -29.24
CA LEU A 107 -19.52 22.47 -28.89
C LEU A 107 -19.60 21.55 -30.11
N LEU A 108 -20.04 22.06 -31.27
CA LEU A 108 -20.07 21.27 -32.51
C LEU A 108 -18.68 20.79 -32.94
N MET A 109 -17.68 21.67 -32.87
CA MET A 109 -16.29 21.33 -33.21
C MET A 109 -15.65 20.35 -32.23
N LEU A 110 -16.03 20.45 -30.95
CA LEU A 110 -15.47 19.66 -29.86
C LEU A 110 -16.18 18.30 -29.64
N SER A 111 -17.39 18.14 -30.16
CA SER A 111 -18.20 16.91 -29.98
C SER A 111 -17.95 15.85 -31.05
N THR A 112 -16.88 15.98 -31.85
CA THR A 112 -16.55 14.95 -32.84
C THR A 112 -16.04 13.68 -32.15
N PRO A 113 -16.25 12.49 -32.75
CA PRO A 113 -15.79 11.23 -32.16
C PRO A 113 -14.30 11.24 -31.83
N GLU A 114 -13.47 11.81 -32.71
CA GLU A 114 -12.03 11.94 -32.51
C GLU A 114 -11.68 12.73 -31.24
N LYS A 115 -12.39 13.83 -30.96
CA LYS A 115 -12.12 14.65 -29.77
C LYS A 115 -12.58 13.96 -28.49
N LEU A 116 -13.76 13.33 -28.50
CA LEU A 116 -14.25 12.54 -27.37
C LEU A 116 -13.33 11.34 -27.07
N GLU A 117 -12.88 10.62 -28.09
CA GLU A 117 -11.93 9.52 -27.95
C GLU A 117 -10.57 10.00 -27.42
N SER A 118 -10.09 11.16 -27.89
CA SER A 118 -8.83 11.73 -27.39
C SER A 118 -8.88 12.11 -25.91
N LEU A 119 -10.04 12.57 -25.42
CA LEU A 119 -10.27 12.85 -24.00
C LEU A 119 -10.19 11.56 -23.17
N VAL A 120 -10.91 10.52 -23.59
CA VAL A 120 -10.89 9.22 -22.92
C VAL A 120 -9.47 8.64 -22.92
N ALA A 121 -8.75 8.71 -24.05
CA ALA A 121 -7.38 8.26 -24.14
C ALA A 121 -6.44 9.03 -23.20
N SER A 122 -6.63 10.35 -23.05
CA SER A 122 -5.87 11.14 -22.08
C SER A 122 -6.13 10.72 -20.64
N MET A 123 -7.39 10.46 -20.28
CA MET A 123 -7.75 9.97 -18.94
C MET A 123 -7.15 8.60 -18.65
N LEU A 124 -7.24 7.66 -19.60
CA LEU A 124 -6.67 6.31 -19.47
C LEU A 124 -5.15 6.35 -19.27
N ARG A 125 -4.45 7.22 -20.00
CA ARG A 125 -3.01 7.41 -19.84
C ARG A 125 -2.66 7.93 -18.44
N GLY A 126 -3.37 8.96 -17.94
CA GLY A 126 -3.13 9.50 -16.60
C GLY A 126 -3.37 8.47 -15.49
N LEU A 127 -4.46 7.69 -15.62
CA LEU A 127 -4.76 6.56 -14.74
C LEU A 127 -3.64 5.53 -14.70
N GLU A 128 -3.09 5.16 -15.85
CA GLU A 128 -2.01 4.18 -15.93
C GLU A 128 -0.70 4.71 -15.35
N GLU A 129 -0.38 5.99 -15.57
CA GLU A 129 0.80 6.66 -14.99
C GLU A 129 0.75 6.69 -13.46
N GLU A 130 -0.41 6.99 -12.88
CA GLU A 130 -0.58 6.94 -11.42
C GLU A 130 -0.58 5.51 -10.88
N ARG A 131 -1.22 4.56 -11.59
CA ARG A 131 -1.14 3.14 -11.22
C ARG A 131 0.32 2.68 -11.12
N ILE A 132 1.14 3.05 -12.10
CA ILE A 132 2.58 2.76 -12.11
C ILE A 132 3.26 3.44 -10.91
N THR A 133 2.97 4.72 -10.68
CA THR A 133 3.56 5.49 -9.56
C THR A 133 3.26 4.85 -8.20
N PHE A 134 2.00 4.51 -7.93
CA PHE A 134 1.61 3.84 -6.69
C PHE A 134 2.18 2.43 -6.59
N SER A 135 2.21 1.66 -7.68
CA SER A 135 2.81 0.32 -7.69
C SER A 135 4.28 0.39 -7.30
N THR A 136 5.05 1.29 -7.92
CA THR A 136 6.48 1.49 -7.60
C THR A 136 6.68 1.98 -6.16
N ALA A 137 5.81 2.86 -5.65
CA ALA A 137 5.88 3.29 -4.25
C ALA A 137 5.62 2.13 -3.28
N ASN A 138 4.62 1.29 -3.56
CA ASN A 138 4.30 0.11 -2.76
C ASN A 138 5.43 -0.93 -2.78
N GLU A 139 6.07 -1.15 -3.94
CA GLU A 139 7.25 -2.00 -4.06
C GLU A 139 8.39 -1.51 -3.18
N ARG A 140 8.72 -0.21 -3.22
CA ARG A 140 9.76 0.39 -2.37
C ARG A 140 9.44 0.28 -0.88
N LEU A 141 8.18 0.46 -0.49
CA LEU A 141 7.76 0.26 0.91
C LEU A 141 7.92 -1.20 1.33
N THR A 142 7.58 -2.13 0.45
CA THR A 142 7.76 -3.56 0.68
C THR A 142 9.24 -3.91 0.83
N GLU A 143 10.11 -3.37 -0.02
CA GLU A 143 11.56 -3.52 0.08
C GLU A 143 12.10 -2.95 1.39
N PHE A 144 11.68 -1.75 1.78
CA PHE A 144 12.10 -1.10 3.02
C PHE A 144 11.72 -1.93 4.25
N VAL A 145 10.47 -2.38 4.35
CA VAL A 145 10.00 -3.24 5.45
C VAL A 145 10.75 -4.57 5.46
N SER A 146 11.02 -5.14 4.28
CA SER A 146 11.78 -6.39 4.17
C SER A 146 13.25 -6.22 4.60
N ALA A 147 13.86 -5.06 4.33
CA ALA A 147 15.22 -4.74 4.75
C ALA A 147 15.33 -4.62 6.28
N GLU A 148 14.37 -3.96 6.93
CA GLU A 148 14.31 -3.86 8.40
C GLU A 148 14.15 -5.25 9.04
N LYS A 149 13.28 -6.09 8.49
CA LYS A 149 13.13 -7.50 8.92
C LYS A 149 14.45 -8.26 8.76
N ALA A 150 15.14 -8.11 7.63
CA ALA A 150 16.42 -8.76 7.37
C ALA A 150 17.52 -8.29 8.33
N ALA A 151 17.50 -7.02 8.76
CA ALA A 151 18.44 -6.50 9.75
C ALA A 151 18.24 -7.16 11.12
N ILE A 152 16.99 -7.29 11.59
CA ILE A 152 16.65 -8.02 12.83
C ILE A 152 17.08 -9.48 12.72
N ASP A 153 16.78 -10.11 11.58
CA ASP A 153 17.15 -11.50 11.33
C ASP A 153 18.67 -11.70 11.34
N SER A 154 19.43 -10.77 10.74
CA SER A 154 20.90 -10.79 10.75
C SER A 154 21.46 -10.66 12.17
N ASP A 155 20.96 -9.74 12.98
CA ASP A 155 21.40 -9.57 14.37
C ASP A 155 21.18 -10.85 15.18
N ILE A 156 19.99 -11.48 15.07
CA ILE A 156 19.71 -12.74 15.75
C ILE A 156 20.64 -13.87 15.25
N GLN A 157 20.88 -13.96 13.94
CA GLN A 157 21.82 -14.95 13.38
C GLN A 157 23.24 -14.79 13.91
N GLU A 158 23.72 -13.55 14.02
CA GLU A 158 25.03 -13.22 14.57
C GLU A 158 25.17 -13.71 16.02
N GLN A 159 24.13 -13.57 16.85
CA GLN A 159 24.17 -14.07 18.23
C GLN A 159 24.29 -15.59 18.34
N PHE A 160 23.97 -16.36 17.29
CA PHE A 160 24.04 -17.83 17.28
C PHE A 160 25.20 -18.41 16.47
N GLN A 161 26.11 -17.60 15.93
CA GLN A 161 27.20 -18.10 15.06
C GLN A 161 28.08 -19.17 15.72
N HIS A 162 28.25 -19.12 17.05
CA HIS A 162 29.01 -20.11 17.82
C HIS A 162 28.17 -21.30 18.30
N GLN A 163 26.88 -21.35 17.95
CA GLN A 163 25.91 -22.37 18.34
C GLN A 163 25.17 -22.89 17.09
N PRO A 164 25.83 -23.65 16.19
CA PRO A 164 25.30 -23.99 14.87
C PRO A 164 23.94 -24.73 14.93
N THR A 165 23.73 -25.59 15.93
CA THR A 165 22.45 -26.28 16.13
C THR A 165 21.32 -25.31 16.52
N LEU A 166 21.62 -24.29 17.33
CA LEU A 166 20.64 -23.27 17.70
C LEU A 166 20.34 -22.34 16.52
N LEU A 167 21.36 -21.95 15.77
CA LEU A 167 21.19 -21.19 14.52
C LEU A 167 20.29 -21.93 13.53
N GLU A 168 20.59 -23.21 13.27
CA GLU A 168 19.81 -24.03 12.33
C GLU A 168 18.36 -24.21 12.79
N SER A 169 18.13 -24.46 14.08
CA SER A 169 16.77 -24.62 14.62
C SER A 169 15.94 -23.32 14.52
N TRP A 170 16.55 -22.16 14.79
CA TRP A 170 15.89 -20.86 14.61
C TRP A 170 15.60 -20.57 13.14
N GLN A 171 16.57 -20.77 12.24
CA GLN A 171 16.37 -20.55 10.79
C GLN A 171 15.29 -21.46 10.20
N LYS A 172 15.14 -22.70 10.70
CA LYS A 172 14.04 -23.59 10.31
C LYS A 172 12.68 -23.03 10.74
N ALA A 173 12.58 -22.45 11.94
CA ALA A 173 11.36 -21.79 12.40
C ALA A 173 11.04 -20.54 11.57
N GLN A 174 12.05 -19.71 11.29
CA GLN A 174 11.95 -18.51 10.47
C GLN A 174 11.45 -18.82 9.04
N LYS A 175 11.99 -19.85 8.38
CA LYS A 175 11.58 -20.23 7.02
C LYS A 175 10.14 -20.71 6.92
N ALA A 176 9.55 -21.17 8.03
CA ALA A 176 8.17 -21.63 8.07
C ALA A 176 7.17 -20.48 8.26
N VAL A 177 7.58 -19.27 8.63
CA VAL A 177 6.66 -18.16 8.99
C VAL A 177 5.59 -17.90 7.92
N GLU A 178 5.98 -17.80 6.66
CA GLU A 178 5.06 -17.46 5.56
C GLU A 178 4.31 -18.69 5.01
N VAL A 179 4.89 -19.88 5.15
CA VAL A 179 4.39 -21.12 4.52
C VAL A 179 3.50 -21.92 5.45
N ASP A 180 3.89 -22.01 6.72
CA ASP A 180 3.18 -22.72 7.78
C ASP A 180 3.40 -22.01 9.14
N PRO A 181 2.59 -20.97 9.45
CA PRO A 181 2.69 -20.24 10.71
C PRO A 181 2.58 -21.13 11.96
N GLU A 182 1.79 -22.20 11.92
CA GLU A 182 1.63 -23.15 13.04
C GLU A 182 2.93 -23.92 13.29
N ASP A 183 3.56 -24.44 12.23
CA ASP A 183 4.86 -25.12 12.30
C ASP A 183 5.98 -24.16 12.75
N SER A 184 5.96 -22.91 12.27
CA SER A 184 6.92 -21.88 12.72
C SER A 184 6.86 -21.66 14.23
N ILE A 185 5.65 -21.53 14.80
CA ILE A 185 5.45 -21.37 16.25
C ILE A 185 5.92 -22.62 17.01
N ALA A 186 5.61 -23.82 16.50
CA ALA A 186 6.05 -25.07 17.11
C ALA A 186 7.58 -25.18 17.15
N ARG A 187 8.26 -24.89 16.04
CA ARG A 187 9.72 -24.89 15.95
C ARG A 187 10.36 -23.81 16.82
N SER A 188 9.75 -22.63 16.90
CA SER A 188 10.21 -21.54 17.78
C SER A 188 10.18 -21.95 19.25
N CYS A 189 9.14 -22.67 19.68
CA CYS A 189 9.04 -23.23 21.02
C CYS A 189 10.14 -24.27 21.28
N SER A 190 10.40 -25.18 20.33
CA SER A 190 11.49 -26.16 20.42
C SER A 190 12.88 -25.52 20.44
N HIS A 191 13.08 -24.43 19.70
CA HIS A 191 14.31 -23.65 19.72
C HIS A 191 14.57 -23.07 21.11
N ALA A 192 13.57 -22.39 21.70
CA ALA A 192 13.67 -21.84 23.05
C ALA A 192 13.96 -22.93 24.09
N GLU A 193 13.30 -24.09 23.98
CA GLU A 193 13.57 -25.24 24.85
C GLU A 193 15.03 -25.69 24.77
N THR A 194 15.56 -25.81 23.56
CA THR A 194 16.95 -26.24 23.32
C THR A 194 17.94 -25.20 23.84
N ALA A 195 17.68 -23.90 23.65
CA ALA A 195 18.54 -22.83 24.14
C ALA A 195 18.63 -22.83 25.68
N MET A 196 17.49 -22.99 26.37
CA MET A 196 17.50 -23.07 27.84
C MET A 196 18.23 -24.30 28.36
N LYS A 197 18.03 -25.47 27.72
CA LYS A 197 18.77 -26.69 28.06
C LYS A 197 20.28 -26.50 27.88
N THR A 198 20.70 -25.82 26.81
CA THR A 198 22.11 -25.45 26.59
C THR A 198 22.64 -24.55 27.70
N CYS A 199 21.88 -23.52 28.11
CA CYS A 199 22.28 -22.64 29.21
C CYS A 199 22.45 -23.41 30.53
N LEU A 200 21.48 -24.26 30.89
CA LEU A 200 21.54 -25.09 32.12
C LEU A 200 22.73 -26.05 32.09
N LYS A 201 22.97 -26.69 30.96
CA LYS A 201 24.15 -27.55 30.74
C LYS A 201 25.45 -26.80 31.00
N GLN A 202 25.59 -25.60 30.42
CA GLN A 202 26.75 -24.74 30.57
C GLN A 202 26.96 -24.30 32.02
N LEU A 203 25.87 -24.01 32.73
CA LEU A 203 25.90 -23.62 34.15
C LEU A 203 26.11 -24.81 35.11
N GLY A 204 26.31 -26.02 34.59
CA GLY A 204 26.54 -27.24 35.38
C GLY A 204 25.29 -27.75 36.12
N ASP A 205 24.09 -27.38 35.66
CA ASP A 205 22.84 -27.91 36.21
C ASP A 205 22.55 -29.33 35.70
N THR A 206 21.68 -30.08 36.37
CA THR A 206 21.32 -31.47 36.02
C THR A 206 19.83 -31.72 36.22
N GLY A 207 19.27 -32.73 35.52
CA GLY A 207 17.85 -33.10 35.67
C GLY A 207 16.89 -32.17 34.94
N TYR A 208 17.37 -31.43 33.95
CA TYR A 208 16.59 -30.49 33.14
C TYR A 208 16.03 -31.09 31.84
N GLU A 209 16.45 -32.30 31.49
CA GLU A 209 16.27 -32.90 30.17
C GLU A 209 14.79 -33.11 29.80
N THR A 210 13.96 -33.40 30.79
CA THR A 210 12.52 -33.68 30.65
C THR A 210 11.63 -32.54 31.16
N LEU A 211 12.23 -31.42 31.59
CA LEU A 211 11.47 -30.33 32.17
C LEU A 211 10.69 -29.55 31.09
N PRO A 212 9.46 -29.11 31.40
CA PRO A 212 8.71 -28.26 30.49
C PRO A 212 9.33 -26.86 30.39
N VAL A 213 9.05 -26.17 29.28
CA VAL A 213 9.57 -24.82 28.95
C VAL A 213 9.49 -23.84 30.12
N HIS A 214 8.36 -23.78 30.84
CA HIS A 214 8.19 -22.85 31.96
C HIS A 214 9.15 -23.15 33.14
N THR A 215 9.41 -24.43 33.43
CA THR A 215 10.33 -24.85 34.48
C THR A 215 11.78 -24.61 34.06
N LEU A 216 12.12 -24.93 32.81
CA LEU A 216 13.43 -24.61 32.21
C LEU A 216 13.72 -23.11 32.33
N THR A 217 12.75 -22.28 31.94
CA THR A 217 12.90 -20.81 31.98
C THR A 217 13.15 -20.33 33.40
N SER A 218 12.35 -20.82 34.36
CA SER A 218 12.46 -20.45 35.77
C SER A 218 13.83 -20.84 36.35
N GLN A 219 14.37 -22.01 35.98
CA GLN A 219 15.68 -22.46 36.43
C GLN A 219 16.82 -21.61 35.86
N VAL A 220 16.82 -21.35 34.55
CA VAL A 220 17.84 -20.50 33.91
C VAL A 220 17.83 -19.10 34.51
N VAL A 221 16.65 -18.47 34.62
CA VAL A 221 16.51 -17.12 35.20
C VAL A 221 17.00 -17.09 36.64
N LYS A 222 16.69 -18.12 37.44
CA LYS A 222 17.17 -18.23 38.82
C LYS A 222 18.70 -18.29 38.88
N LYS A 223 19.33 -19.18 38.10
CA LYS A 223 20.80 -19.32 38.08
C LYS A 223 21.50 -18.03 37.65
N LEU A 224 21.01 -17.37 36.60
CA LEU A 224 21.58 -16.12 36.11
C LEU A 224 21.40 -14.98 37.12
N ARG A 225 20.26 -14.92 37.81
CA ARG A 225 20.04 -13.96 38.91
C ARG A 225 21.00 -14.21 40.07
N GLU A 226 21.17 -15.45 40.48
CA GLU A 226 22.06 -15.83 41.60
C GLU A 226 23.53 -15.54 41.30
N ALA A 227 23.92 -15.52 40.01
CA ALA A 227 25.27 -15.13 39.61
C ALA A 227 25.57 -13.64 39.83
N GLY A 228 24.55 -12.77 39.93
CA GLY A 228 24.71 -11.37 40.32
C GLY A 228 25.40 -10.45 39.30
N THR A 229 25.51 -10.87 38.04
CA THR A 229 26.30 -10.17 36.99
C THR A 229 25.50 -9.13 36.20
N LEU A 230 24.21 -8.96 36.50
CA LEU A 230 23.28 -8.12 35.76
C LEU A 230 22.94 -6.83 36.52
N ASP A 231 22.87 -5.72 35.78
CA ASP A 231 22.27 -4.48 36.29
C ASP A 231 20.75 -4.61 36.48
N GLU A 232 20.13 -3.61 37.13
CA GLU A 232 18.70 -3.64 37.45
C GLU A 232 17.80 -3.73 36.21
N GLY A 233 18.18 -3.08 35.11
CA GLY A 233 17.44 -3.08 33.86
C GLY A 233 17.49 -4.45 33.19
N ALA A 234 18.69 -5.01 33.06
CA ALA A 234 18.91 -6.34 32.51
C ALA A 234 18.23 -7.43 33.36
N LEU A 235 18.19 -7.26 34.68
CA LEU A 235 17.49 -8.17 35.58
C LEU A 235 15.97 -8.12 35.39
N LYS A 236 15.39 -6.93 35.17
CA LYS A 236 13.96 -6.79 34.82
C LYS A 236 13.65 -7.46 33.49
N SER A 237 14.49 -7.25 32.47
CA SER A 237 14.36 -7.91 31.17
C SER A 237 14.45 -9.44 31.28
N LEU A 238 15.41 -9.95 32.05
CA LEU A 238 15.54 -11.39 32.33
C LEU A 238 14.25 -11.97 32.95
N ASN A 239 13.61 -11.23 33.85
CA ASN A 239 12.36 -11.66 34.47
C ASN A 239 11.17 -11.65 33.48
N GLY A 240 11.21 -10.79 32.47
CA GLY A 240 10.21 -10.73 31.40
C GLY A 240 10.26 -11.93 30.45
N ILE A 241 11.39 -12.64 30.35
CA ILE A 241 11.54 -13.80 29.46
C ILE A 241 10.59 -14.95 29.86
N GLY A 242 10.34 -15.14 31.15
CA GLY A 242 9.38 -16.14 31.67
C GLY A 242 7.99 -16.01 31.03
N PRO A 243 7.31 -14.86 31.19
CA PRO A 243 6.05 -14.56 30.53
C PRO A 243 6.10 -14.71 29.00
N ILE A 244 7.18 -14.29 28.34
CA ILE A 244 7.32 -14.40 26.88
C ILE A 244 7.32 -15.87 26.44
N PHE A 245 8.20 -16.70 27.00
CA PHE A 245 8.26 -18.13 26.66
C PHE A 245 7.01 -18.90 27.08
N HIS A 246 6.33 -18.46 28.15
CA HIS A 246 5.00 -18.98 28.47
C HIS A 246 3.99 -18.68 27.35
N GLY A 247 3.96 -17.45 26.83
CA GLY A 247 3.14 -17.07 25.67
C GLY A 247 3.44 -17.91 24.43
N VAL A 248 4.72 -18.12 24.10
CA VAL A 248 5.16 -19.01 23.01
C VAL A 248 4.61 -20.44 23.20
N GLY A 249 4.74 -20.99 24.41
CA GLY A 249 4.21 -22.32 24.74
C GLY A 249 2.68 -22.41 24.63
N THR A 250 1.98 -21.37 25.06
CA THR A 250 0.51 -21.29 24.94
C THR A 250 0.06 -21.25 23.49
N LEU A 251 0.70 -20.43 22.65
CA LEU A 251 0.40 -20.36 21.22
C LEU A 251 0.71 -21.67 20.49
N ARG A 252 1.79 -22.35 20.85
CA ARG A 252 2.06 -23.71 20.34
C ARG A 252 0.91 -24.65 20.72
N ASN A 253 0.47 -24.64 21.97
CA ASN A 253 -0.57 -25.56 22.43
C ASN A 253 -1.93 -25.29 21.78
N SER A 254 -2.28 -24.01 21.56
CA SER A 254 -3.51 -23.65 20.86
C SER A 254 -3.46 -23.99 19.38
N SER A 255 -2.28 -23.92 18.75
CA SER A 255 -2.09 -24.17 17.33
C SER A 255 -1.80 -25.65 17.00
N SER A 256 -1.50 -26.47 18.00
CA SER A 256 -1.17 -27.87 17.82
C SER A 256 -2.42 -28.71 17.55
N THR A 257 -2.35 -29.55 16.52
CA THR A 257 -3.38 -30.55 16.18
C THR A 257 -3.55 -31.64 17.24
N ALA A 258 -2.63 -31.76 18.20
CA ALA A 258 -2.62 -32.82 19.22
C ALA A 258 -3.84 -32.80 20.17
N HIS A 259 -4.54 -31.67 20.28
CA HIS A 259 -5.76 -31.54 21.09
C HIS A 259 -7.05 -31.43 20.27
N GLY A 260 -6.98 -31.62 18.95
CA GLY A 260 -8.12 -31.44 18.05
C GLY A 260 -8.42 -29.95 17.82
N LYS A 261 -8.69 -29.58 16.56
CA LYS A 261 -9.16 -28.23 16.22
C LYS A 261 -10.67 -28.19 16.54
N ASN A 262 -11.07 -27.48 17.59
CA ASN A 262 -12.48 -27.29 17.95
C ASN A 262 -13.20 -26.43 16.89
N ASP A 263 -14.54 -26.53 16.84
CA ASP A 263 -15.39 -25.66 16.03
C ASP A 263 -15.22 -24.20 16.49
N GLY A 264 -14.38 -23.44 15.78
CA GLY A 264 -13.96 -22.07 16.14
C GLY A 264 -12.45 -21.82 16.12
N TYR A 265 -11.64 -22.83 15.82
CA TYR A 265 -10.19 -22.65 15.64
C TYR A 265 -9.89 -21.67 14.49
N THR A 266 -9.11 -20.62 14.79
CA THR A 266 -8.54 -19.72 13.78
C THR A 266 -7.02 -19.88 13.82
N PRO A 267 -6.39 -20.29 12.70
CA PRO A 267 -4.93 -20.42 12.65
C PRO A 267 -4.26 -19.06 12.85
N PRO A 268 -3.08 -19.02 13.50
CA PRO A 268 -2.29 -17.80 13.60
C PRO A 268 -1.82 -17.33 12.21
N GLY A 269 -1.78 -16.01 12.03
CA GLY A 269 -1.23 -15.40 10.83
C GLY A 269 0.31 -15.37 10.81
N PRO A 270 0.93 -15.07 9.65
CA PRO A 270 2.38 -14.92 9.52
C PRO A 270 2.97 -13.84 10.42
N ASP A 271 2.21 -12.77 10.71
CA ASP A 271 2.58 -11.70 11.62
C ASP A 271 2.82 -12.20 13.06
N VAL A 272 1.90 -13.03 13.56
CA VAL A 272 2.02 -13.67 14.88
C VAL A 272 3.17 -14.66 14.89
N ALA A 273 3.31 -15.49 13.86
CA ALA A 273 4.41 -16.45 13.76
C ALA A 273 5.78 -15.75 13.71
N GLN A 274 5.89 -14.65 12.95
CA GLN A 274 7.11 -13.85 12.87
C GLN A 274 7.51 -13.28 14.23
N LEU A 275 6.56 -12.68 14.95
CA LEU A 275 6.79 -12.14 16.29
C LEU A 275 7.30 -13.23 17.24
N ILE A 276 6.69 -14.41 17.21
CA ILE A 276 7.07 -15.54 18.06
C ILE A 276 8.46 -16.07 17.71
N ASN A 277 8.80 -16.16 16.43
CA ASN A 277 10.14 -16.54 15.99
C ASN A 277 11.21 -15.53 16.44
N HIS A 278 10.92 -14.23 16.33
CA HIS A 278 11.82 -13.17 16.79
C HIS A 278 11.98 -13.16 18.31
N LEU A 279 10.89 -13.27 19.08
CA LEU A 279 10.95 -13.34 20.54
C LEU A 279 11.72 -14.58 21.02
N ALA A 280 11.48 -15.74 20.40
CA ALA A 280 12.20 -16.97 20.70
C ALA A 280 13.71 -16.83 20.45
N GLY A 281 14.10 -16.27 19.31
CA GLY A 281 15.49 -16.01 18.96
C GLY A 281 16.16 -15.00 19.89
N ALA A 282 15.59 -13.80 20.03
CA ALA A 282 16.16 -12.71 20.82
C ALA A 282 16.31 -13.06 22.32
N CYS A 283 15.29 -13.69 22.93
CA CYS A 283 15.37 -14.11 24.33
C CYS A 283 16.42 -15.22 24.51
N SER A 284 16.48 -16.18 23.59
CA SER A 284 17.47 -17.28 23.65
C SER A 284 18.90 -16.75 23.52
N ALA A 285 19.14 -15.84 22.58
CA ALA A 285 20.41 -15.15 22.41
C ALA A 285 20.83 -14.39 23.67
N PHE A 286 19.89 -13.65 24.28
CA PHE A 286 20.15 -12.94 25.54
C PHE A 286 20.55 -13.90 26.67
N LEU A 287 19.81 -15.00 26.87
CA LEU A 287 20.11 -15.99 27.90
C LEU A 287 21.50 -16.63 27.71
N LEU A 288 21.87 -16.97 26.48
CA LEU A 288 23.20 -17.51 26.17
C LEU A 288 24.29 -16.49 26.48
N LYS A 289 24.13 -15.24 26.05
CA LYS A 289 25.11 -14.18 26.29
C LYS A 289 25.32 -13.92 27.78
N GLN A 290 24.25 -13.92 28.58
CA GLN A 290 24.41 -13.80 30.03
C GLN A 290 25.06 -15.05 30.64
N THR A 291 24.74 -16.24 30.14
CA THR A 291 25.38 -17.48 30.57
C THR A 291 26.89 -17.45 30.32
N GLU A 292 27.32 -17.03 29.13
CA GLU A 292 28.73 -16.89 28.78
C GLU A 292 29.48 -15.89 29.68
N LYS A 293 28.84 -14.76 30.04
CA LYS A 293 29.43 -13.80 31.00
C LYS A 293 29.64 -14.45 32.37
N VAL A 294 28.63 -15.17 32.88
CA VAL A 294 28.73 -15.87 34.16
C VAL A 294 29.85 -16.91 34.15
N LEU A 295 30.12 -17.56 33.01
CA LEU A 295 31.23 -18.49 32.88
C LEU A 295 32.59 -17.78 32.88
N LYS A 296 32.72 -16.68 32.14
CA LYS A 296 33.97 -15.90 32.07
C LYS A 296 34.38 -15.27 33.40
N GLU A 297 33.42 -14.94 34.27
CA GLU A 297 33.71 -14.42 35.62
C GLU A 297 34.14 -15.52 36.61
N LYS A 298 33.93 -16.79 36.26
CA LYS A 298 34.35 -17.95 37.09
C LYS A 298 35.72 -18.51 36.70
N GLU A 299 36.25 -18.13 35.53
CA GLU A 299 37.60 -18.45 35.06
C GLU A 299 38.65 -17.49 35.65
#